data_AF-A0A382JN16-F1
#
_entry.id   AF-A0A382JN16-F1
#
_cell.length_a   1.000
_cell.length_b   1.000
_cell.length_c   1.000
_cell.angle_alpha   90.00
_cell.angle_beta   90.00
_cell.angle_gamma   90.00
#
_symmetry.space_group_name_H-M   'P 1'
#
loop_
_entity.id
_entity.type
_entity.pdbx_description
1 polymer ?
#
loop_
_entity_poly.entity_id
_entity_poly.type
_entity_poly.pdbx_seq_one_letter_code
_entity_poly.pdbx_strand_id
1 'polypeptide(L)'
;MNTSGTKKLRLGWILLAVVLVTACSSPDESAESMVTSENYDTTLNVQEIMNLVLEPASDILWDSGGWIVDASGYEELYPTTDDGWEYVRAQAAVVVESGNMLALPDRAEDNDAWIIYSKGLSSAGLMAMEAAAAQNEEDFFQAGAQLYSVCTACHQAYDPEVNNRFDNSEAD
;
A
#
# COMPACT_ATOMS: atom_id res chain seq x y z
N MET A 1 56.34 -21.84 -62.43
CA MET A 1 56.06 -20.54 -63.07
C MET A 1 55.07 -19.80 -62.16
N ASN A 2 55.51 -18.72 -61.50
CA ASN A 2 55.17 -17.31 -61.83
C ASN A 2 53.66 -17.10 -62.08
N THR A 3 52.95 -16.14 -61.50
CA THR A 3 53.30 -14.92 -60.73
C THR A 3 52.01 -14.24 -60.28
N SER A 4 52.09 -13.51 -59.17
CA SER A 4 51.52 -12.17 -58.96
C SER A 4 49.98 -12.00 -58.95
N GLY A 5 49.42 -11.98 -57.73
CA GLY A 5 48.15 -11.31 -57.41
C GLY A 5 48.44 -9.98 -56.74
N THR A 6 48.18 -8.90 -57.46
CA THR A 6 48.50 -7.51 -57.12
C THR A 6 47.56 -6.87 -56.10
N LYS A 7 48.17 -6.04 -55.25
CA LYS A 7 47.68 -4.74 -54.72
C LYS A 7 46.47 -4.77 -53.78
N LYS A 8 46.82 -4.81 -52.49
CA LYS A 8 45.99 -4.30 -51.38
C LYS A 8 45.71 -2.80 -51.55
N LEU A 9 44.57 -2.44 -50.94
CA LEU A 9 44.36 -1.22 -50.17
C LEU A 9 43.85 0.01 -50.95
N ARG A 10 42.88 0.66 -50.31
CA ARG A 10 42.36 2.03 -50.55
C ARG A 10 41.18 2.14 -51.50
N LEU A 11 40.03 1.57 -51.12
CA LEU A 11 38.74 2.23 -51.46
C LEU A 11 37.52 1.76 -50.66
N GLY A 12 37.62 0.65 -49.91
CA GLY A 12 36.47 0.07 -49.21
C GLY A 12 36.16 0.63 -47.81
N TRP A 13 36.83 1.69 -47.35
CA TRP A 13 36.73 2.18 -45.96
C TRP A 13 36.06 3.55 -45.80
N ILE A 14 35.48 4.12 -46.86
CA ILE A 14 34.83 5.45 -46.80
C ILE A 14 33.30 5.36 -46.94
N LEU A 15 32.72 4.18 -47.27
CA LEU A 15 31.27 4.03 -47.46
C LEU A 15 30.53 3.29 -46.32
N LEU A 16 31.22 2.93 -45.23
CA LEU A 16 30.60 2.31 -44.04
C LEU A 16 30.51 3.26 -42.83
N ALA A 17 30.72 4.57 -43.04
CA ALA A 17 30.73 5.57 -41.97
C ALA A 17 29.53 6.53 -41.98
N VAL A 18 28.61 6.42 -42.95
CA VAL A 18 27.50 7.39 -43.12
C VAL A 18 26.12 6.83 -42.69
N VAL A 19 26.01 5.55 -42.35
CA VAL A 19 24.71 4.92 -41.99
C VAL A 19 24.51 4.79 -40.46
N LEU A 20 25.45 5.25 -39.63
CA LEU A 20 25.40 5.07 -38.16
C LEU A 20 25.00 6.32 -37.36
N VAL A 21 24.44 7.37 -37.97
CA VAL A 21 24.14 8.65 -37.27
C VAL A 21 22.65 9.01 -37.22
N THR A 22 21.74 8.03 -37.27
CA THR A 22 20.29 8.28 -37.09
C THR A 22 19.67 7.59 -35.86
N ALA A 23 20.48 7.08 -34.93
CA ALA A 23 19.99 6.44 -33.70
C ALA A 23 19.95 7.38 -32.47
N CYS A 24 19.68 8.66 -32.68
CA CYS A 24 19.29 9.59 -31.61
C CYS A 24 17.97 10.28 -31.98
N SER A 25 16.89 9.50 -32.06
CA SER A 25 15.57 10.04 -31.74
C SER A 25 15.43 9.87 -30.23
N SER A 26 15.66 10.96 -29.48
CA SER A 26 15.23 11.02 -28.09
C SER A 26 13.72 10.74 -28.07
N PRO A 27 13.22 9.82 -27.22
CA PRO A 27 11.79 9.73 -27.03
C PRO A 27 11.29 11.10 -26.58
N ASP A 28 10.25 11.56 -27.27
CA ASP A 28 9.54 12.81 -27.04
C ASP A 28 9.32 13.02 -25.54
N GLU A 29 9.92 14.08 -25.00
CA GLU A 29 9.80 14.56 -23.62
C GLU A 29 8.44 15.27 -23.45
N SER A 30 7.36 14.59 -23.85
CA SER A 30 5.98 15.07 -23.83
C SER A 30 5.01 14.02 -23.26
N ALA A 31 5.55 13.05 -22.51
CA ALA A 31 4.78 12.21 -21.60
C ALA A 31 4.65 12.81 -20.18
N GLU A 32 4.93 14.11 -20.00
CA GLU A 32 4.52 14.82 -18.79
C GLU A 32 3.09 15.33 -18.93
N SER A 33 2.26 14.89 -17.99
CA SER A 33 0.94 15.42 -17.64
C SER A 33 -0.22 15.12 -18.60
N MET A 34 -0.63 13.85 -18.60
CA MET A 34 -2.06 13.55 -18.53
C MET A 34 -2.34 12.87 -17.18
N VAL A 35 -2.05 13.57 -16.08
CA VAL A 35 -2.89 13.36 -14.90
C VAL A 35 -4.14 14.14 -15.22
N THR A 36 -5.12 13.49 -15.85
CA THR A 36 -6.49 13.97 -15.68
C THR A 36 -6.69 13.98 -14.17
N SER A 37 -6.97 15.16 -13.60
CA SER A 37 -7.50 15.22 -12.25
C SER A 37 -8.85 14.50 -12.32
N GLU A 38 -8.82 13.17 -12.23
CA GLU A 38 -10.03 12.40 -12.00
C GLU A 38 -10.61 12.96 -10.71
N ASN A 39 -11.76 13.59 -10.82
CA ASN A 39 -12.39 14.28 -9.71
C ASN A 39 -13.07 13.19 -8.87
N TYR A 40 -12.30 12.58 -7.96
CA TYR A 40 -12.81 11.55 -7.07
C TYR A 40 -13.89 12.13 -6.16
N ASP A 41 -14.96 11.37 -5.90
CA ASP A 41 -15.94 11.76 -4.88
C ASP A 41 -15.32 11.56 -3.49
N THR A 42 -14.82 12.66 -2.93
CA THR A 42 -14.25 12.73 -1.59
C THR A 42 -15.18 13.44 -0.61
N THR A 43 -16.50 13.32 -0.80
CA THR A 43 -17.52 13.90 0.11
C THR A 43 -17.27 13.55 1.58
N LEU A 44 -16.80 12.33 1.86
CA LEU A 44 -16.28 11.97 3.17
C LEU A 44 -14.82 12.41 3.31
N ASN A 45 -14.55 13.16 4.38
CA ASN A 45 -13.20 13.54 4.78
C ASN A 45 -12.45 12.37 5.45
N VAL A 46 -11.17 12.55 5.73
CA VAL A 46 -10.32 11.49 6.32
C VAL A 46 -10.85 11.01 7.67
N GLN A 47 -11.26 11.91 8.56
CA GLN A 47 -11.78 11.53 9.89
C GLN A 47 -13.06 10.72 9.76
N GLU A 48 -13.94 11.08 8.82
CA GLU A 48 -15.15 10.31 8.54
C GLU A 48 -14.84 8.92 7.99
N ILE A 49 -13.83 8.77 7.12
CA ILE A 49 -13.41 7.45 6.63
C ILE A 49 -12.82 6.63 7.77
N MET A 50 -11.97 7.22 8.60
CA MET A 50 -11.39 6.54 9.76
C MET A 50 -12.51 6.02 10.67
N ASN A 51 -13.44 6.88 11.08
CA ASN A 51 -14.43 6.52 12.10
C ASN A 51 -15.62 5.70 11.56
N LEU A 52 -16.02 5.89 10.30
CA LEU A 52 -17.23 5.25 9.76
C LEU A 52 -16.94 4.02 8.91
N VAL A 53 -15.70 3.83 8.46
CA VAL A 53 -15.33 2.75 7.53
C VAL A 53 -14.20 1.90 8.08
N LEU A 54 -13.06 2.52 8.40
CA LEU A 54 -11.88 1.77 8.81
C LEU A 54 -12.00 1.21 10.23
N GLU A 55 -12.30 2.06 11.21
CA GLU A 55 -12.39 1.68 12.63
C GLU A 55 -13.39 0.53 12.87
N PRO A 56 -14.64 0.57 12.39
CA PRO A 56 -15.58 -0.55 12.60
C PRO A 56 -15.09 -1.85 11.98
N ALA A 57 -14.44 -1.79 10.82
CA ALA A 57 -13.88 -2.98 10.17
C ALA A 57 -12.69 -3.54 10.95
N SER A 58 -11.79 -2.68 11.40
CA SER A 58 -10.64 -3.05 12.24
C SER A 58 -11.06 -3.63 13.58
N ASP A 59 -12.05 -3.04 14.25
CA ASP A 59 -12.60 -3.54 15.52
C ASP A 59 -13.14 -4.96 15.36
N ILE A 60 -13.88 -5.24 14.29
CA ILE A 60 -14.37 -6.60 14.02
C ILE A 60 -13.22 -7.60 13.87
N LEU A 61 -12.11 -7.22 13.24
CA LEU A 61 -10.95 -8.10 13.12
C LEU A 61 -10.31 -8.39 14.48
N TRP A 62 -10.14 -7.37 15.33
CA TRP A 62 -9.57 -7.55 16.66
C TRP A 62 -10.50 -8.29 17.62
N ASP A 63 -11.80 -8.04 17.56
CA ASP A 63 -12.83 -8.75 18.34
C ASP A 63 -12.99 -10.21 17.90
N SER A 64 -12.44 -10.58 16.74
CA SER A 64 -12.46 -11.93 16.19
C SER A 64 -11.08 -12.61 16.20
N GLY A 65 -10.13 -12.09 16.97
CA GLY A 65 -8.76 -12.60 17.01
C GLY A 65 -8.21 -12.66 18.43
N GLY A 66 -7.42 -13.70 18.70
CA GLY A 66 -6.76 -13.88 20.00
C GLY A 66 -7.68 -14.44 21.08
N TRP A 67 -7.44 -14.02 22.32
CA TRP A 67 -8.11 -14.56 23.50
C TRP A 67 -8.20 -13.54 24.63
N ILE A 68 -9.18 -13.74 25.51
CA ILE A 68 -9.35 -12.99 26.75
C ILE A 68 -9.10 -13.94 27.93
N VAL A 69 -8.36 -13.44 28.93
CA VAL A 69 -8.18 -14.13 30.21
C VAL A 69 -8.75 -13.25 31.31
N ASP A 70 -9.79 -13.73 31.99
CA ASP A 70 -10.45 -13.02 33.07
C ASP A 70 -10.69 -13.93 34.30
N ALA A 71 -11.51 -13.48 35.25
CA ALA A 71 -11.86 -14.26 36.44
C ALA A 71 -12.67 -15.53 36.11
N SER A 72 -13.28 -15.60 34.93
CA SER A 72 -14.13 -16.67 34.43
C SER A 72 -13.32 -17.74 33.67
N GLY A 73 -12.15 -17.40 33.14
CA GLY A 73 -11.22 -18.35 32.52
C GLY A 73 -10.56 -17.79 31.27
N TYR A 74 -10.21 -18.70 30.35
CA TYR A 74 -9.69 -18.40 29.01
C TYR A 74 -10.84 -18.51 28.00
N GLU A 75 -11.04 -17.47 27.21
CA GLU A 75 -12.01 -17.44 26.11
C GLU A 75 -11.27 -17.10 24.80
N GLU A 76 -11.49 -17.93 23.79
CA GLU A 76 -10.93 -17.74 22.45
C GLU A 76 -11.93 -17.00 21.57
N LEU A 77 -11.44 -16.00 20.82
CA LEU A 77 -12.28 -15.08 20.06
C LEU A 77 -12.43 -15.44 18.57
N TYR A 78 -11.66 -16.42 18.07
CA TYR A 78 -11.68 -16.75 16.65
C TYR A 78 -13.04 -17.27 16.18
N PRO A 79 -13.42 -17.00 14.92
CA PRO A 79 -14.63 -17.59 14.35
C PRO A 79 -14.57 -19.12 14.38
N THR A 80 -15.68 -19.75 14.74
CA THR A 80 -15.81 -21.22 14.81
C THR A 80 -16.65 -21.79 13.68
N THR A 81 -17.09 -20.93 12.74
CA THR A 81 -17.96 -21.29 11.62
C THR A 81 -17.41 -20.70 10.32
N ASP A 82 -17.66 -21.38 9.21
CA ASP A 82 -17.27 -20.90 7.87
C ASP A 82 -17.87 -19.51 7.58
N ASP A 83 -19.13 -19.29 7.98
CA ASP A 83 -19.79 -17.99 7.82
C ASP A 83 -19.11 -16.88 8.64
N GLY A 84 -18.63 -17.20 9.85
CA GLY A 84 -17.88 -16.26 10.68
C GLY A 84 -16.52 -15.91 10.07
N TRP A 85 -15.82 -16.90 9.51
CA TRP A 85 -14.56 -16.68 8.80
C TRP A 85 -14.75 -15.85 7.52
N GLU A 86 -15.82 -16.10 6.77
CA GLU A 86 -16.15 -15.28 5.59
C GLU A 86 -16.55 -13.85 5.99
N TYR A 87 -17.23 -13.67 7.12
CA TYR A 87 -17.57 -12.35 7.64
C TYR A 87 -16.33 -11.52 7.99
N VAL A 88 -15.37 -12.07 8.72
CA VAL A 88 -14.13 -11.34 9.06
C VAL A 88 -13.25 -11.13 7.83
N ARG A 89 -13.25 -12.06 6.87
CA ARG A 89 -12.61 -11.86 5.56
C ARG A 89 -13.20 -10.65 4.82
N ALA A 90 -14.53 -10.49 4.85
CA ALA A 90 -15.18 -9.34 4.24
C ALA A 90 -14.79 -8.02 4.94
N GLN A 91 -14.66 -8.00 6.26
CA GLN A 91 -14.17 -6.82 6.99
C GLN A 91 -12.71 -6.50 6.66
N ALA A 92 -11.87 -7.52 6.54
CA ALA A 92 -10.49 -7.33 6.12
C ALA A 92 -10.40 -6.72 4.71
N ALA A 93 -11.33 -7.02 3.81
CA ALA A 93 -11.42 -6.35 2.50
C ALA A 93 -11.73 -4.85 2.61
N VAL A 94 -12.55 -4.45 3.59
CA VAL A 94 -12.80 -3.03 3.88
C VAL A 94 -11.51 -2.34 4.34
N VAL A 95 -10.70 -3.00 5.17
CA VAL A 95 -9.37 -2.49 5.57
C VAL A 95 -8.45 -2.36 4.35
N VAL A 96 -8.46 -3.34 3.42
CA VAL A 96 -7.69 -3.28 2.18
C VAL A 96 -8.00 -2.01 1.39
N GLU A 97 -9.28 -1.79 1.10
CA GLU A 97 -9.72 -0.66 0.28
C GLU A 97 -9.66 0.68 1.02
N SER A 98 -9.70 0.67 2.35
CA SER A 98 -9.48 1.88 3.15
C SER A 98 -8.09 2.48 2.95
N GLY A 99 -7.06 1.65 2.78
CA GLY A 99 -5.74 2.14 2.39
C GLY A 99 -5.74 2.84 1.03
N ASN A 100 -6.48 2.32 0.04
CA ASN A 100 -6.63 2.97 -1.26
C ASN A 100 -7.39 4.30 -1.16
N MET A 101 -8.46 4.33 -0.36
CA MET A 101 -9.26 5.54 -0.13
C MET A 101 -8.45 6.65 0.53
N LEU A 102 -7.54 6.32 1.45
CA LEU A 102 -6.65 7.28 2.10
C LEU A 102 -5.54 7.78 1.17
N ALA A 103 -5.13 6.97 0.19
CA ALA A 103 -4.10 7.33 -0.79
C ALA A 103 -4.61 8.17 -1.98
N LEU A 104 -5.88 8.55 -2.01
CA LEU A 104 -6.41 9.40 -3.08
C LEU A 104 -5.76 10.79 -3.07
N PRO A 105 -5.58 11.44 -4.26
CA PRO A 105 -4.89 12.73 -4.37
C PRO A 105 -5.45 13.84 -3.47
N ASP A 106 -6.77 13.89 -3.25
CA ASP A 106 -7.42 14.92 -2.43
C ASP A 106 -7.52 14.56 -0.94
N ARG A 107 -6.95 13.43 -0.52
CA ARG A 107 -6.95 12.96 0.88
C ARG A 107 -5.55 12.77 1.46
N ALA A 108 -4.57 12.46 0.61
CA ALA A 108 -3.22 12.26 1.06
C ALA A 108 -2.60 13.58 1.56
N GLU A 109 -2.12 13.58 2.81
CA GLU A 109 -1.42 14.74 3.39
C GLU A 109 -0.09 15.00 2.66
N ASP A 110 0.60 13.92 2.25
CA ASP A 110 1.78 13.98 1.40
C ASP A 110 1.90 12.78 0.45
N ASN A 111 2.89 12.85 -0.44
CA ASN A 111 3.21 11.78 -1.39
C ASN A 111 4.36 10.87 -0.92
N ASP A 112 4.63 10.83 0.39
CA ASP A 112 5.75 10.09 0.98
C ASP A 112 5.25 9.11 2.06
N ALA A 113 5.44 9.45 3.34
CA ALA A 113 5.11 8.56 4.44
C ALA A 113 3.60 8.26 4.51
N TRP A 114 2.73 9.20 4.13
CA TRP A 114 1.28 8.95 4.08
C TRP A 114 0.93 7.81 3.13
N ILE A 115 1.51 7.83 1.92
CA ILE A 115 1.29 6.81 0.90
C ILE A 115 1.88 5.47 1.34
N ILE A 116 3.03 5.49 2.02
CA ILE A 116 3.66 4.28 2.57
C ILE A 116 2.73 3.62 3.61
N TYR A 117 2.21 4.38 4.57
CA TYR A 117 1.31 3.84 5.60
C TYR A 117 -0.03 3.41 5.01
N SER A 118 -0.58 4.16 4.05
CA SER A 118 -1.81 3.79 3.34
C SER A 118 -1.68 2.43 2.63
N LYS A 119 -0.54 2.18 1.96
CA LYS A 119 -0.24 0.86 1.35
C LYS A 119 0.04 -0.22 2.40
N GLY A 120 0.68 0.16 3.50
CA GLY A 120 0.89 -0.74 4.65
C GLY A 120 -0.43 -1.21 5.23
N LEU A 121 -1.43 -0.34 5.30
CA LEU A 121 -2.78 -0.65 5.76
C LEU A 121 -3.44 -1.65 4.81
N SER A 122 -3.37 -1.40 3.50
CA SER A 122 -3.89 -2.34 2.51
C SER A 122 -3.21 -3.72 2.59
N SER A 123 -1.90 -3.72 2.85
CA SER A 123 -1.13 -4.97 2.98
C SER A 123 -1.51 -5.76 4.24
N ALA A 124 -1.71 -5.08 5.38
CA ALA A 124 -2.18 -5.70 6.62
C ALA A 124 -3.59 -6.29 6.46
N GLY A 125 -4.49 -5.55 5.81
CA GLY A 125 -5.82 -6.05 5.46
C GLY A 125 -5.75 -7.30 4.57
N LEU A 126 -4.84 -7.34 3.59
CA LEU A 126 -4.69 -8.50 2.71
C LEU A 126 -4.18 -9.73 3.49
N MET A 127 -3.24 -9.54 4.42
CA MET A 127 -2.79 -10.61 5.32
C MET A 127 -3.97 -11.18 6.13
N ALA A 128 -4.82 -10.32 6.69
CA ALA A 128 -6.00 -10.76 7.44
C ALA A 128 -7.02 -11.47 6.53
N MET A 129 -7.23 -11.00 5.30
CA MET A 129 -8.10 -11.67 4.32
C MET A 129 -7.60 -13.08 3.97
N GLU A 130 -6.30 -13.23 3.73
CA GLU A 130 -5.68 -14.52 3.40
C GLU A 130 -5.73 -15.49 4.58
N ALA A 131 -5.41 -15.00 5.79
CA ALA A 131 -5.50 -15.78 7.01
C ALA A 131 -6.95 -16.23 7.30
N ALA A 132 -7.93 -15.35 7.14
CA ALA A 132 -9.35 -15.68 7.31
C ALA A 132 -9.83 -16.71 6.27
N ALA A 133 -9.41 -16.57 5.02
CA ALA A 133 -9.72 -17.53 3.96
C ALA A 133 -9.13 -18.93 4.24
N ALA A 134 -7.97 -18.98 4.89
CA ALA A 134 -7.32 -20.21 5.31
C ALA A 134 -7.78 -20.72 6.69
N GLN A 135 -8.60 -19.95 7.40
CA GLN A 135 -8.96 -20.16 8.81
C GLN A 135 -7.72 -20.37 9.70
N ASN A 136 -6.65 -19.61 9.44
CA ASN A 136 -5.40 -19.70 10.19
C ASN A 136 -5.39 -18.67 11.32
N GLU A 137 -5.66 -19.11 12.53
CA GLU A 137 -5.75 -18.30 13.75
C GLU A 137 -4.46 -17.53 14.05
N GLU A 138 -3.30 -18.19 13.94
CA GLU A 138 -2.01 -17.55 14.21
C GLU A 138 -1.73 -16.44 13.21
N ASP A 139 -1.87 -16.72 11.91
CA ASP A 139 -1.63 -15.71 10.87
C ASP A 139 -2.64 -14.57 10.97
N PHE A 140 -3.88 -14.86 11.39
CA PHE A 140 -4.91 -13.84 11.60
C PHE A 140 -4.56 -12.92 12.78
N PHE A 141 -4.08 -13.48 13.88
CA PHE A 141 -3.58 -12.72 15.03
C PHE A 141 -2.37 -11.84 14.64
N GLN A 142 -1.42 -12.38 13.89
CA GLN A 142 -0.26 -11.62 13.41
C GLN A 142 -0.68 -10.49 12.44
N ALA A 143 -1.68 -10.72 11.58
CA ALA A 143 -2.23 -9.67 10.73
C ALA A 143 -2.84 -8.53 11.57
N GLY A 144 -3.54 -8.86 12.66
CA GLY A 144 -4.05 -7.87 13.63
C GLY A 144 -2.92 -7.04 14.29
N ALA A 145 -1.80 -7.66 14.62
CA ALA A 145 -0.62 -6.96 15.16
C ALA A 145 0.07 -6.06 14.13
N GLN A 146 0.15 -6.51 12.87
CA GLN A 146 0.67 -5.70 11.77
C GLN A 146 -0.23 -4.49 11.50
N LEU A 147 -1.55 -4.68 11.52
CA LEU A 147 -2.54 -3.62 11.40
C LEU A 147 -2.34 -2.55 12.50
N TYR A 148 -2.27 -2.98 13.77
CA TYR A 148 -1.99 -2.08 14.89
C TYR A 148 -0.70 -1.27 14.70
N SER A 149 0.36 -1.92 14.21
CA SER A 149 1.65 -1.27 13.98
C SER A 149 1.56 -0.18 12.91
N VAL A 150 0.81 -0.41 11.84
CA VAL A 150 0.56 0.59 10.78
C VAL A 150 -0.26 1.75 11.32
N CYS A 151 -1.37 1.46 12.04
CA CYS A 151 -2.22 2.49 12.64
C CYS A 151 -1.40 3.40 13.58
N THR A 152 -0.61 2.79 14.46
CA THR A 152 0.26 3.51 15.41
C THR A 152 1.26 4.40 14.68
N ALA A 153 1.96 3.87 13.67
CA ALA A 153 2.97 4.64 12.94
C ALA A 153 2.36 5.81 12.16
N CYS A 154 1.20 5.60 11.52
CA CYS A 154 0.50 6.65 10.78
C CYS A 154 0.00 7.76 11.72
N HIS A 155 -0.64 7.40 12.82
CA HIS A 155 -1.19 8.39 13.75
C HIS A 155 -0.08 9.17 14.47
N GLN A 156 1.03 8.53 14.82
CA GLN A 156 2.21 9.24 15.33
C GLN A 156 2.85 10.22 14.33
N ALA A 157 2.60 10.05 13.03
CA ALA A 157 3.10 10.96 12.01
C ALA A 157 2.10 12.09 11.72
N TYR A 158 0.80 11.80 11.71
CA TYR A 158 -0.20 12.72 11.13
C TYR A 158 -1.37 13.09 12.02
N ASP A 159 -1.61 12.40 13.14
CA ASP A 159 -2.72 12.71 14.02
C ASP A 159 -2.34 13.86 14.98
N PRO A 160 -2.96 15.06 14.85
CA PRO A 160 -2.63 16.19 15.72
C PRO A 160 -2.98 15.93 17.19
N GLU A 161 -3.97 15.10 17.50
CA GLU A 161 -4.31 14.78 18.89
C GLU A 161 -3.23 13.92 19.55
N VAL A 162 -2.70 12.95 18.80
CA VAL A 162 -1.56 12.12 19.25
C VAL A 162 -0.30 12.97 19.40
N ASN A 163 -0.02 13.82 18.42
CA ASN A 163 1.22 14.60 18.36
C ASN A 163 1.26 15.73 19.40
N ASN A 164 0.11 16.34 19.70
CA ASN A 164 0.01 17.46 20.65
C ASN A 164 -0.44 17.03 22.06
N ARG A 165 -0.50 15.72 22.34
CA ARG A 165 -1.03 15.19 23.61
C ARG A 165 -0.35 15.76 24.86
N PHE A 166 0.93 16.11 24.75
CA PHE A 166 1.71 16.62 25.88
C PHE A 166 1.76 18.15 25.96
N ASP A 167 1.41 18.85 24.88
CA ASP A 167 1.46 20.32 24.82
C ASP A 167 0.30 20.98 25.58
N ASN A 168 -0.81 20.26 25.77
CA ASN A 168 -1.98 20.73 26.53
C ASN A 168 -1.96 20.31 28.02
N SER A 169 -0.86 19.71 28.52
CA SER A 169 -0.78 19.19 29.90
C SER A 169 -0.46 20.24 30.98
N GLU A 170 -0.28 21.52 30.61
CA GLU A 170 0.00 22.62 31.54
C GLU A 170 -1.25 23.41 31.99
N ALA A 171 -2.46 22.95 31.65
CA ALA A 171 -3.71 23.69 31.88
C ALA A 171 -4.62 23.16 33.02
N ASP A 172 -4.19 22.15 33.79
CA ASP A 172 -4.95 21.60 34.93
C ASP A 172 -4.20 21.69 36.28
#